data_AF-T1EPC7-F1
#
_entry.id   AF-T1EPC7-F1
#
_cell.length_a   1.000
_cell.length_b   1.000
_cell.length_c   1.000
_cell.angle_alpha   90.00
_cell.angle_beta   90.00
_cell.angle_gamma   90.00
#
_symmetry.space_group_name_H-M   'P 1'
#
loop_
_entity.id
_entity.type
_entity.pdbx_description
1 polymer ?
#
loop_
_entity_poly.entity_id
_entity_poly.type
_entity_poly.pdbx_seq_one_letter_code
_entity_poly.pdbx_strand_id
1 'polypeptide(L)'
;MTEIGKHDALVLLTQAAFIPRLSYFLRTSPGPSQQKSDEFNNELHMGFQKIFNVFFDDKGWKQAILPVNMGGLGLGVVAELAPSAFLSSAAATAALQDKILPMDVAYQDDLRLETFRRWCTVYGDIMDINVCSQKKWNEPSLNVSKSKLEELNDSPSDKARLMAVRSELGSAWLRAIPSTACGTRLVNGSISEFMLETWAAGGVRLGSGRQARHSAMNDYICKLFQKANIPAVKEPAGLLSESNFRPDGYTLVPWSQGCCLSWDVTFPHTLAERYINYTAMEQGSAAVKAADFKNTKYKDLNDNTSFCSDLCGDIWPSG
;
A
#
# COMPACT_ATOMS: atom_id res chain seq x y z
N MET A 1 2.59 4.33 31.50
CA MET A 1 3.14 4.21 30.14
C MET A 1 2.20 4.96 29.22
N THR A 2 2.69 6.01 28.54
CA THR A 2 1.92 6.70 27.49
C THR A 2 1.62 5.70 26.37
N GLU A 3 0.35 5.53 26.06
CA GLU A 3 -0.12 4.65 25.00
C GLU A 3 0.42 5.15 23.65
N ILE A 4 1.13 4.29 22.91
CA ILE A 4 1.68 4.64 21.59
C ILE A 4 0.50 4.78 20.61
N GLY A 5 0.50 5.82 19.79
CA GLY A 5 -0.51 6.00 18.75
C GLY A 5 -0.48 4.85 17.74
N LYS A 6 -1.64 4.43 17.23
CA LYS A 6 -1.74 3.29 16.30
C LYS A 6 -0.92 3.50 15.03
N HIS A 7 -0.88 4.73 14.52
CA HIS A 7 -0.05 5.04 13.35
C HIS A 7 1.45 4.88 13.64
N ASP A 8 1.92 5.32 14.81
CA ASP A 8 3.31 5.09 15.23
C ASP A 8 3.59 3.60 15.45
N ALA A 9 2.65 2.88 16.08
CA ALA A 9 2.77 1.45 16.30
C ALA A 9 2.87 0.68 14.97
N LEU A 10 2.11 1.07 13.95
CA LEU A 10 2.17 0.46 12.62
C LEU A 10 3.53 0.63 11.96
N VAL A 11 4.06 1.86 11.97
CA VAL A 11 5.37 2.16 11.42
C VAL A 11 6.46 1.42 12.21
N LEU A 12 6.40 1.41 13.53
CA LEU A 12 7.36 0.70 14.37
C LEU A 12 7.33 -0.81 14.11
N LEU A 13 6.15 -1.42 14.01
CA LEU A 13 6.02 -2.85 13.72
C LEU A 13 6.58 -3.21 12.35
N THR A 14 6.17 -2.49 11.31
CA THR A 14 6.52 -2.80 9.91
C THR A 14 7.95 -2.42 9.55
N GLN A 15 8.50 -1.35 10.13
CA GLN A 15 9.80 -0.79 9.72
C GLN A 15 10.94 -1.02 10.72
N ALA A 16 10.66 -1.37 11.97
CA ALA A 16 11.71 -1.47 12.99
C ALA A 16 11.67 -2.77 13.81
N ALA A 17 10.50 -3.22 14.26
CA ALA A 17 10.40 -4.21 15.32
C ALA A 17 10.24 -5.66 14.83
N PHE A 18 9.76 -5.88 13.60
CA PHE A 18 9.47 -7.21 13.06
C PHE A 18 10.61 -7.77 12.19
N ILE A 19 10.39 -7.99 10.87
CA ILE A 19 11.41 -8.49 9.93
C ILE A 19 12.73 -7.71 10.00
N PRO A 20 12.75 -6.36 10.10
CA PRO A 20 14.01 -5.62 10.16
C PRO A 20 14.90 -6.03 11.34
N ARG A 21 14.32 -6.30 12.50
CA ARG A 21 15.05 -6.79 13.69
C ARG A 21 15.56 -8.22 13.53
N LEU A 22 14.84 -9.05 12.78
CA LEU A 22 15.23 -10.43 12.52
C LEU A 22 16.18 -10.58 11.32
N SER A 23 16.46 -9.49 10.60
CA SER A 23 17.18 -9.52 9.34
C SER A 23 18.56 -10.18 9.42
N TYR A 24 19.30 -9.97 10.52
CA TYR A 24 20.57 -10.65 10.75
C TYR A 24 20.38 -12.17 10.82
N PHE A 25 19.50 -12.64 11.73
CA PHE A 25 19.23 -14.07 11.91
C PHE A 25 18.74 -14.74 10.62
N LEU A 26 17.88 -14.07 9.84
CA LEU A 26 17.37 -14.61 8.59
C LEU A 26 18.45 -14.74 7.50
N ARG A 27 19.50 -13.92 7.55
CA ARG A 27 20.60 -13.97 6.58
C ARG A 27 21.69 -14.95 6.97
N THR A 28 21.79 -15.32 8.24
CA THR A 28 22.85 -16.20 8.77
C THR A 28 22.36 -17.59 9.13
N SER A 29 21.07 -17.88 8.99
CA SER A 29 20.46 -19.16 9.34
C SER A 29 19.33 -19.50 8.37
N PRO A 30 19.14 -20.79 7.99
CA PRO A 30 18.08 -21.21 7.09
C PRO A 30 16.67 -21.04 7.65
N GLY A 31 16.55 -20.73 8.95
CA GLY A 31 15.29 -20.36 9.59
C GLY A 31 14.99 -21.17 10.86
N PRO A 32 13.98 -20.73 11.64
CA PRO A 32 13.51 -21.46 12.81
C PRO A 32 12.82 -22.77 12.41
N SER A 33 12.66 -23.68 13.38
CA SER A 33 11.79 -24.85 13.19
C SER A 33 10.35 -24.42 12.93
N GLN A 34 9.58 -25.27 12.24
CA GLN A 34 8.16 -24.99 11.93
C GLN A 34 7.37 -24.60 13.19
N GLN A 35 7.51 -25.38 14.27
CA GLN A 35 6.86 -25.11 15.54
C GLN A 35 7.16 -23.70 16.08
N LYS A 36 8.44 -23.29 16.12
CA LYS A 36 8.82 -21.95 16.60
C LYS A 36 8.30 -20.84 15.70
N SER A 37 8.26 -21.09 14.39
CA SER A 37 7.68 -20.13 13.45
C SER A 37 6.18 -19.96 13.67
N ASP A 38 5.46 -21.05 13.94
CA ASP A 38 4.01 -21.00 14.17
C ASP A 38 3.68 -20.30 15.49
N GLU A 39 4.43 -20.59 16.55
CA GLU A 39 4.35 -19.88 17.84
C GLU A 39 4.57 -18.37 17.64
N PHE A 40 5.64 -17.99 16.91
CA PHE A 40 5.96 -16.59 16.64
C PHE A 40 4.89 -15.88 15.78
N ASN A 41 4.37 -16.55 14.75
CA ASN A 41 3.30 -16.02 13.90
C ASN A 41 2.00 -15.82 14.68
N ASN A 42 1.66 -16.73 15.60
CA ASN A 42 0.49 -16.61 16.45
C ASN A 42 0.61 -15.42 17.41
N GLU A 43 1.77 -15.22 18.04
CA GLU A 43 2.03 -14.05 18.89
C GLU A 43 1.98 -12.74 18.09
N LEU A 44 2.52 -12.72 16.86
CA LEU A 44 2.40 -11.57 15.97
C LEU A 44 0.93 -11.29 15.63
N HIS A 45 0.17 -12.31 15.28
CA HIS A 45 -1.24 -12.18 14.93
C HIS A 45 -2.04 -11.61 16.11
N MET A 46 -1.94 -12.22 17.30
CA MET A 46 -2.62 -11.77 18.51
C MET A 46 -2.20 -10.36 18.92
N GLY A 47 -0.89 -10.08 18.89
CA GLY A 47 -0.34 -8.77 19.22
C GLY A 47 -0.83 -7.68 18.27
N PHE A 48 -0.86 -7.97 16.97
CA PHE A 48 -1.37 -7.06 15.96
C PHE A 48 -2.85 -6.77 16.17
N GLN A 49 -3.69 -7.79 16.33
CA GLN A 49 -5.12 -7.63 16.59
C GLN A 49 -5.39 -6.78 17.84
N LYS A 50 -4.61 -6.99 18.91
CA LYS A 50 -4.71 -6.22 20.16
C LYS A 50 -4.31 -4.75 19.99
N ILE A 51 -3.19 -4.46 19.32
CA ILE A 51 -2.69 -3.09 19.12
C ILE A 51 -3.67 -2.28 18.28
N PHE A 52 -4.17 -2.87 17.20
CA PHE A 52 -5.03 -2.16 16.26
C PHE A 52 -6.51 -2.25 16.62
N ASN A 53 -6.89 -3.10 17.57
CA ASN A 53 -8.28 -3.41 17.91
C ASN A 53 -9.08 -3.85 16.67
N VAL A 54 -8.52 -4.81 15.94
CA VAL A 54 -9.10 -5.37 14.70
C VAL A 54 -9.11 -6.89 14.79
N PHE A 55 -10.07 -7.51 14.13
CA PHE A 55 -10.13 -8.96 13.99
C PHE A 55 -9.88 -9.33 12.52
N PHE A 56 -8.90 -10.20 12.28
CA PHE A 56 -8.67 -10.78 10.96
C PHE A 56 -9.18 -12.21 10.97
N ASP A 57 -9.96 -12.55 9.96
CA ASP A 57 -10.25 -13.92 9.62
C ASP A 57 -9.04 -14.54 8.87
N ASP A 58 -9.07 -15.85 8.65
CA ASP A 58 -7.97 -16.57 7.99
C ASP A 58 -7.61 -15.98 6.63
N LYS A 59 -8.63 -15.50 5.90
CA LYS A 59 -8.47 -14.85 4.61
C LYS A 59 -7.80 -13.48 4.74
N GLY A 60 -8.29 -12.65 5.65
CA GLY A 60 -7.72 -11.36 5.98
C GLY A 60 -6.26 -11.43 6.40
N TRP A 61 -5.92 -12.41 7.25
CA TRP A 61 -4.55 -12.62 7.70
C TRP A 61 -3.63 -13.08 6.56
N LYS A 62 -4.08 -14.02 5.72
CA LYS A 62 -3.35 -14.43 4.51
C LYS A 62 -3.08 -13.25 3.57
N GLN A 63 -4.03 -12.33 3.44
CA GLN A 63 -3.81 -11.09 2.69
C GLN A 63 -2.82 -10.16 3.40
N ALA A 64 -2.95 -9.94 4.71
CA ALA A 64 -2.09 -9.04 5.46
C ALA A 64 -0.59 -9.43 5.41
N ILE A 65 -0.30 -10.73 5.34
CA ILE A 65 1.07 -11.25 5.18
C ILE A 65 1.72 -10.80 3.87
N LEU A 66 0.93 -10.67 2.79
CA LEU A 66 1.48 -10.33 1.47
C LEU A 66 2.09 -8.92 1.44
N PRO A 67 3.05 -8.66 0.56
CA PRO A 67 3.54 -7.31 0.30
C PRO A 67 2.44 -6.33 -0.14
N VAL A 68 2.65 -5.04 0.12
CA VAL A 68 1.71 -3.97 -0.23
C VAL A 68 1.40 -3.91 -1.73
N ASN A 69 2.42 -4.09 -2.59
CA ASN A 69 2.23 -4.14 -4.04
C ASN A 69 1.43 -5.37 -4.53
N MET A 70 1.20 -6.36 -3.66
CA MET A 70 0.34 -7.51 -3.91
C MET A 70 -1.02 -7.39 -3.21
N GLY A 71 -1.28 -6.28 -2.50
CA GLY A 71 -2.55 -5.98 -1.83
C GLY A 71 -2.58 -6.36 -0.35
N GLY A 72 -1.43 -6.69 0.23
CA GLY A 72 -1.29 -6.99 1.65
C GLY A 72 -0.77 -5.84 2.50
N LEU A 73 -0.44 -6.14 3.76
CA LEU A 73 0.09 -5.16 4.71
C LEU A 73 1.64 -5.19 4.77
N GLY A 74 2.25 -6.25 4.23
CA GLY A 74 3.69 -6.47 4.24
C GLY A 74 4.20 -7.00 5.58
N LEU A 75 3.35 -7.68 6.36
CA LEU A 75 3.81 -8.33 7.59
C LEU A 75 4.82 -9.42 7.26
N GLY A 76 4.52 -10.30 6.30
CA GLY A 76 5.39 -11.44 5.95
C GLY A 76 5.38 -12.55 7.00
N VAL A 77 5.93 -13.71 6.64
CA VAL A 77 6.10 -14.87 7.53
C VAL A 77 7.58 -15.21 7.63
N VAL A 78 8.11 -15.28 8.85
CA VAL A 78 9.55 -15.47 9.08
C VAL A 78 10.08 -16.76 8.45
N ALA A 79 9.39 -17.89 8.63
CA ALA A 79 9.80 -19.16 8.03
C ALA A 79 9.79 -19.15 6.49
N GLU A 80 8.89 -18.39 5.86
CA GLU A 80 8.85 -18.27 4.40
C GLU A 80 9.97 -17.35 3.87
N LEU A 81 10.37 -16.35 4.66
CA LEU A 81 11.43 -15.41 4.29
C LEU A 81 12.84 -15.95 4.57
N ALA A 82 13.00 -16.83 5.57
CA ALA A 82 14.32 -17.25 6.05
C ALA A 82 15.17 -17.97 5.00
N PRO A 83 14.67 -19.00 4.27
CA PRO A 83 15.47 -19.69 3.25
C PRO A 83 15.94 -18.73 2.16
N SER A 84 15.06 -17.85 1.71
CA SER A 84 15.36 -16.86 0.67
C SER A 84 16.39 -15.82 1.11
N ALA A 85 16.28 -15.34 2.35
CA ALA A 85 17.24 -14.41 2.94
C ALA A 85 18.63 -15.05 3.09
N PHE A 86 18.66 -16.29 3.57
CA PHE A 86 19.88 -17.08 3.77
C PHE A 86 20.56 -17.39 2.42
N LEU A 87 19.84 -17.95 1.45
CA LEU A 87 20.40 -18.30 0.13
C LEU A 87 20.95 -17.07 -0.59
N SER A 88 20.21 -15.96 -0.57
CA SER A 88 20.68 -14.70 -1.14
C SER A 88 21.95 -14.18 -0.46
N SER A 89 22.05 -14.31 0.87
CA SER A 89 23.20 -13.86 1.65
C SER A 89 24.41 -14.75 1.40
N ALA A 90 24.23 -16.07 1.45
CA ALA A 90 25.28 -17.06 1.21
C ALA A 90 25.85 -16.94 -0.20
N ALA A 91 25.01 -16.72 -1.22
CA ALA A 91 25.44 -16.44 -2.58
C ALA A 91 26.28 -15.15 -2.68
N ALA A 92 25.84 -14.07 -2.00
CA ALA A 92 26.57 -12.80 -2.01
C ALA A 92 27.94 -12.89 -1.32
N THR A 93 28.11 -13.78 -0.33
CA THR A 93 29.37 -13.96 0.38
C THR A 93 30.29 -15.03 -0.22
N ALA A 94 29.81 -15.85 -1.15
CA ALA A 94 30.56 -16.99 -1.69
C ALA A 94 31.94 -16.58 -2.26
N ALA A 95 31.97 -15.56 -3.13
CA ALA A 95 33.22 -15.08 -3.73
C ALA A 95 34.21 -14.49 -2.71
N LEU A 96 33.73 -14.05 -1.53
CA LEU A 96 34.59 -13.59 -0.45
C LEU A 96 35.11 -14.77 0.38
N GLN A 97 34.28 -15.78 0.63
CA GLN A 97 34.68 -17.03 1.29
C GLN A 97 35.82 -17.71 0.51
N ASP A 98 35.71 -17.80 -0.82
CA ASP A 98 36.75 -18.37 -1.68
C ASP A 98 38.10 -17.65 -1.59
N LYS A 99 38.10 -16.35 -1.26
CA LYS A 99 39.33 -15.56 -1.08
C LYS A 99 39.95 -15.71 0.30
N ILE A 100 39.13 -15.98 1.32
CA ILE A 100 39.56 -16.08 2.72
C ILE A 100 40.01 -17.50 3.03
N LEU A 101 39.34 -18.49 2.46
CA LEU A 101 39.57 -19.89 2.76
C LEU A 101 40.81 -20.42 2.03
N PRO A 102 41.54 -21.37 2.65
CA PRO A 102 42.71 -21.99 2.02
C PRO A 102 42.36 -22.67 0.69
N MET A 103 43.17 -22.41 -0.35
CA MET A 103 42.94 -22.96 -1.71
C MET A 103 43.19 -24.47 -1.84
N ASP A 104 43.79 -25.08 -0.82
CA ASP A 104 44.07 -26.51 -0.74
C ASP A 104 42.87 -27.35 -0.28
N VAL A 105 41.80 -26.73 0.22
CA VAL A 105 40.57 -27.42 0.65
C VAL A 105 39.38 -26.85 -0.11
N ALA A 106 38.71 -27.69 -0.90
CA ALA A 106 37.42 -27.35 -1.50
C ALA A 106 36.37 -27.18 -0.39
N TYR A 107 36.11 -25.95 0.01
CA TYR A 107 35.06 -25.64 0.99
C TYR A 107 33.70 -25.78 0.33
N GLN A 108 32.85 -26.62 0.92
CA GLN A 108 31.47 -26.78 0.50
C GLN A 108 30.54 -26.30 1.62
N ASP A 109 29.70 -25.32 1.30
CA ASP A 109 28.65 -24.86 2.20
C ASP A 109 27.48 -25.84 2.16
N ASP A 110 27.58 -26.91 2.97
CA ASP A 110 26.56 -27.96 3.05
C ASP A 110 25.20 -27.41 3.49
N LEU A 111 25.19 -26.39 4.35
CA LEU A 111 23.95 -25.76 4.82
C LEU A 111 23.25 -24.99 3.69
N ARG A 112 24.01 -24.26 2.86
CA ARG A 112 23.51 -23.62 1.64
C ARG A 112 22.94 -24.64 0.66
N LEU A 113 23.64 -25.75 0.44
CA LEU A 113 23.18 -26.81 -0.46
C LEU A 113 21.92 -27.51 0.06
N GLU A 114 21.86 -27.84 1.35
CA GLU A 114 20.67 -28.44 1.96
C GLU A 114 19.47 -27.50 1.86
N THR A 115 19.67 -26.21 2.19
CA THR A 115 18.61 -25.21 2.11
C THR A 115 18.12 -25.02 0.68
N PHE A 116 19.03 -24.99 -0.29
CA PHE A 116 18.70 -24.91 -1.71
C PHE A 116 17.89 -26.13 -2.18
N ARG A 117 18.32 -27.36 -1.84
CA ARG A 117 17.57 -28.59 -2.18
C ARG A 117 16.17 -28.58 -1.60
N ARG A 118 16.05 -28.13 -0.34
CA ARG A 118 14.75 -28.03 0.35
C ARG A 118 13.86 -26.98 -0.31
N TRP A 119 14.42 -25.86 -0.74
CA TRP A 119 13.72 -24.83 -1.52
C TRP A 119 13.27 -25.36 -2.89
N CYS A 120 14.14 -26.05 -3.63
CA CYS A 120 13.80 -26.65 -4.94
C CYS A 120 12.74 -27.75 -4.83
N THR A 121 12.67 -28.46 -3.69
CA THR A 121 11.62 -29.45 -3.44
C THR A 121 10.23 -28.80 -3.38
N VAL A 122 10.14 -27.54 -2.90
CA VAL A 122 8.87 -26.82 -2.73
C VAL A 122 8.50 -26.03 -3.98
N TYR A 123 9.47 -25.37 -4.62
CA TYR A 123 9.21 -24.42 -5.73
C TYR A 123 9.72 -24.88 -7.10
N GLY A 124 10.42 -26.01 -7.16
CA GLY A 124 11.12 -26.49 -8.35
C GLY A 124 12.54 -25.93 -8.49
N ASP A 125 13.36 -26.59 -9.30
CA ASP A 125 14.72 -26.15 -9.63
C ASP A 125 14.68 -25.09 -10.75
N ILE A 126 14.18 -23.91 -10.40
CA ILE A 126 13.91 -22.81 -11.33
C ILE A 126 14.95 -21.68 -11.25
N MET A 127 15.93 -21.78 -10.34
CA MET A 127 16.83 -20.67 -10.03
C MET A 127 18.25 -21.15 -9.71
N ASP A 128 19.23 -20.40 -10.20
CA ASP A 128 20.65 -20.62 -9.88
C ASP A 128 20.92 -20.29 -8.41
N ILE A 129 21.61 -21.20 -7.71
CA ILE A 129 22.03 -21.05 -6.31
C ILE A 129 22.88 -19.79 -6.07
N ASN A 130 23.50 -19.22 -7.10
CA ASN A 130 24.35 -18.03 -7.05
C ASN A 130 23.59 -16.71 -7.20
N VAL A 131 22.25 -16.73 -7.25
CA VAL A 131 21.46 -15.49 -7.28
C VAL A 131 21.59 -14.74 -5.96
N CYS A 132 22.16 -13.52 -5.99
CA CYS A 132 22.35 -12.67 -4.81
C CYS A 132 21.14 -11.77 -4.46
N SER A 133 19.96 -12.01 -5.07
CA SER A 133 18.77 -11.16 -4.89
C SER A 133 17.68 -11.86 -4.09
N GLN A 134 17.52 -11.46 -2.82
CA GLN A 134 16.46 -11.97 -1.95
C GLN A 134 15.05 -11.78 -2.55
N LYS A 135 14.84 -10.68 -3.29
CA LYS A 135 13.56 -10.42 -3.96
C LYS A 135 13.20 -11.53 -4.95
N LYS A 136 14.18 -12.03 -5.72
CA LYS A 136 13.99 -13.14 -6.66
C LYS A 136 13.71 -14.47 -5.94
N TRP A 137 14.40 -14.73 -4.82
CA TRP A 137 14.14 -15.92 -3.99
C TRP A 137 12.75 -15.93 -3.34
N ASN A 138 12.22 -14.76 -2.97
CA ASN A 138 10.89 -14.66 -2.37
C ASN A 138 9.74 -14.81 -3.38
N GLU A 139 9.98 -14.50 -4.65
CA GLU A 139 8.93 -14.38 -5.66
C GLU A 139 8.09 -15.66 -5.85
N PRO A 140 8.67 -16.87 -5.93
CA PRO A 140 7.89 -18.10 -6.06
C PRO A 140 6.96 -18.35 -4.86
N SER A 141 7.46 -18.13 -3.64
CA SER A 141 6.68 -18.28 -2.41
C SER A 141 5.50 -17.30 -2.37
N LEU A 142 5.75 -16.03 -2.70
CA LEU A 142 4.73 -15.00 -2.77
C LEU A 142 3.68 -15.29 -3.84
N ASN A 143 4.09 -15.82 -5.00
CA ASN A 143 3.16 -16.18 -6.07
C ASN A 143 2.24 -17.33 -5.65
N VAL A 144 2.76 -18.36 -4.95
CA VAL A 144 1.93 -19.45 -4.40
C VAL A 144 0.91 -18.91 -3.39
N SER A 145 1.34 -18.05 -2.46
CA SER A 145 0.46 -17.43 -1.47
C SER A 145 -0.59 -16.52 -2.10
N LYS A 146 -0.21 -15.78 -3.16
CA LYS A 146 -1.13 -14.95 -3.95
C LYS A 146 -2.18 -15.80 -4.67
N SER A 147 -1.79 -16.87 -5.37
CA SER A 147 -2.74 -17.75 -6.07
C SER A 147 -3.74 -18.39 -5.11
N LYS A 148 -3.27 -18.90 -3.96
CA LYS A 148 -4.16 -19.42 -2.90
C LYS A 148 -5.15 -18.39 -2.38
N LEU A 149 -4.73 -17.12 -2.26
CA LEU A 149 -5.63 -16.04 -1.85
C LEU A 149 -6.64 -15.70 -2.95
N GLU A 150 -6.21 -15.71 -4.22
CA GLU A 150 -7.09 -15.48 -5.37
C GLU A 150 -8.16 -16.57 -5.51
N GLU A 151 -7.82 -17.83 -5.21
CA GLU A 151 -8.77 -18.95 -5.13
C GLU A 151 -9.80 -18.80 -3.99
N LEU A 152 -9.43 -18.13 -2.90
CA LEU A 152 -10.35 -17.83 -1.78
C LEU A 152 -11.20 -16.56 -2.03
N ASN A 153 -10.89 -15.81 -3.10
CA ASN A 153 -11.53 -14.54 -3.44
C ASN A 153 -12.63 -14.70 -4.49
N ASP A 154 -13.78 -15.20 -4.05
CA ASP A 154 -14.92 -15.44 -4.94
C ASP A 154 -15.74 -14.18 -5.25
N SER A 155 -15.81 -13.23 -4.32
CA SER A 155 -16.67 -12.05 -4.50
C SER A 155 -15.95 -10.87 -5.20
N PRO A 156 -16.66 -10.05 -6.00
CA PRO A 156 -16.12 -8.79 -6.52
C PRO A 156 -15.63 -7.85 -5.41
N SER A 157 -16.24 -7.93 -4.22
CA SER A 157 -15.85 -7.14 -3.05
C SER A 157 -14.46 -7.52 -2.53
N ASP A 158 -14.15 -8.81 -2.48
CA ASP A 158 -12.83 -9.29 -2.09
C ASP A 158 -11.73 -8.84 -3.06
N LYS A 159 -12.00 -8.99 -4.36
CA LYS A 159 -11.09 -8.53 -5.42
C LYS A 159 -10.89 -7.02 -5.36
N ALA A 160 -11.96 -6.25 -5.17
CA ALA A 160 -11.89 -4.81 -5.02
C ALA A 160 -11.09 -4.36 -3.78
N ARG A 161 -11.22 -5.05 -2.63
CA ARG A 161 -10.40 -4.79 -1.43
C ARG A 161 -8.91 -4.98 -1.72
N LEU A 162 -8.56 -6.10 -2.37
CA LEU A 162 -7.19 -6.40 -2.74
C LEU A 162 -6.61 -5.34 -3.70
N MET A 163 -7.37 -4.97 -4.73
CA MET A 163 -6.97 -3.96 -5.72
C MET A 163 -6.88 -2.55 -5.15
N ALA A 164 -7.72 -2.22 -4.16
CA ALA A 164 -7.67 -0.93 -3.47
C ALA A 164 -6.33 -0.73 -2.75
N VAL A 165 -5.80 -1.77 -2.11
CA VAL A 165 -4.48 -1.73 -1.45
C VAL A 165 -3.35 -1.72 -2.48
N ARG A 166 -3.47 -2.47 -3.59
CA ARG A 166 -2.45 -2.49 -4.64
C ARG A 166 -2.24 -1.13 -5.32
N SER A 167 -3.27 -0.29 -5.34
CA SER A 167 -3.14 1.10 -5.78
C SER A 167 -2.10 1.83 -4.93
N GLU A 168 -1.13 2.45 -5.60
CA GLU A 168 -0.04 3.19 -4.95
C GLU A 168 -0.58 4.26 -3.99
N LEU A 169 -1.61 4.99 -4.43
CA LEU A 169 -2.21 6.07 -3.64
C LEU A 169 -3.15 5.53 -2.56
N GLY A 170 -3.75 4.34 -2.77
CA GLY A 170 -4.61 3.68 -1.80
C GLY A 170 -3.85 3.14 -0.58
N SER A 171 -2.58 2.78 -0.76
CA SER A 171 -1.71 2.26 0.30
C SER A 171 -0.60 3.23 0.75
N ALA A 172 -0.54 4.44 0.20
CA ALA A 172 0.49 5.44 0.53
C ALA A 172 0.57 5.73 2.04
N TRP A 173 -0.56 5.68 2.74
CA TRP A 173 -0.63 5.90 4.19
C TRP A 173 0.15 4.85 5.01
N LEU A 174 0.33 3.62 4.50
CA LEU A 174 1.13 2.58 5.17
C LEU A 174 2.62 2.94 5.26
N ARG A 175 3.08 3.83 4.36
CA ARG A 175 4.47 4.29 4.28
C ARG A 175 4.67 5.69 4.85
N ALA A 176 3.59 6.37 5.25
CA ALA A 176 3.66 7.72 5.75
C ALA A 176 4.28 7.76 7.15
N ILE A 177 5.27 8.61 7.36
CA ILE A 177 5.85 8.82 8.69
C ILE A 177 4.87 9.69 9.51
N PRO A 178 4.42 9.26 10.70
CA PRO A 178 3.46 10.00 11.51
C PRO A 178 4.08 11.28 12.09
N SER A 179 3.75 12.43 11.51
CA SER A 179 4.18 13.75 11.98
C SER A 179 2.99 14.67 12.15
N THR A 180 2.79 15.20 13.35
CA THR A 180 1.76 16.23 13.60
C THR A 180 2.13 17.55 12.93
N ALA A 181 3.42 17.90 12.91
CA ALA A 181 3.92 19.13 12.28
C ALA A 181 3.69 19.14 10.77
N CYS A 182 3.83 17.98 10.12
CA CYS A 182 3.60 17.83 8.68
C CYS A 182 2.16 17.42 8.33
N GLY A 183 1.28 17.25 9.31
CA GLY A 183 -0.12 16.82 9.10
C GLY A 183 -0.29 15.39 8.59
N THR A 184 0.75 14.56 8.62
CA THR A 184 0.73 13.16 8.12
C THR A 184 0.27 12.16 9.19
N ARG A 185 0.15 12.59 10.45
CA ARG A 185 -0.31 11.74 11.55
C ARG A 185 -1.81 11.48 11.49
N LEU A 186 -2.18 10.28 11.08
CA LEU A 186 -3.55 9.78 11.18
C LEU A 186 -3.98 9.53 12.62
N VAL A 187 -5.27 9.76 12.90
CA VAL A 187 -5.90 9.44 14.18
C VAL A 187 -6.12 7.93 14.32
N ASN A 188 -6.10 7.43 15.56
CA ASN A 188 -6.22 5.99 15.85
C ASN A 188 -7.47 5.34 15.23
N GLY A 189 -8.59 6.05 15.23
CA GLY A 189 -9.84 5.55 14.64
C GLY A 189 -9.72 5.26 13.14
N SER A 190 -9.04 6.14 12.39
CA SER A 190 -8.86 5.98 10.94
C SER A 190 -8.01 4.78 10.59
N ILE A 191 -6.95 4.49 11.36
CA ILE A 191 -6.10 3.32 11.12
C ILE A 191 -6.89 2.02 11.26
N SER A 192 -7.67 1.90 12.34
CA SER A 192 -8.52 0.72 12.56
C SER A 192 -9.61 0.59 11.49
N GLU A 193 -10.23 1.70 11.10
CA GLU A 193 -11.26 1.72 10.05
C GLU A 193 -10.69 1.25 8.72
N PHE A 194 -9.57 1.82 8.27
CA PHE A 194 -8.91 1.38 7.04
C PHE A 194 -8.55 -0.10 7.09
N MET A 195 -8.01 -0.59 8.22
CA MET A 195 -7.66 -2.00 8.34
C MET A 195 -8.86 -2.94 8.24
N LEU A 196 -9.99 -2.54 8.82
CA LEU A 196 -11.23 -3.31 8.76
C LEU A 196 -11.84 -3.30 7.35
N GLU A 197 -11.76 -2.17 6.64
CA GLU A 197 -12.29 -2.04 5.27
C GLU A 197 -11.53 -2.89 4.25
N THR A 198 -10.22 -3.10 4.44
CA THR A 198 -9.36 -3.75 3.45
C THR A 198 -8.98 -5.19 3.78
N TRP A 199 -8.81 -5.53 5.06
CA TRP A 199 -8.30 -6.84 5.49
C TRP A 199 -9.22 -7.61 6.44
N ALA A 200 -10.31 -7.03 6.97
CA ALA A 200 -11.25 -7.78 7.81
C ALA A 200 -12.50 -8.24 7.04
N ALA A 201 -12.93 -9.47 7.31
CA ALA A 201 -14.24 -9.94 6.87
C ALA A 201 -15.37 -9.12 7.53
N GLY A 202 -16.09 -8.34 6.72
CA GLY A 202 -17.30 -7.63 7.16
C GLY A 202 -17.18 -6.11 7.34
N GLY A 203 -16.16 -5.46 6.76
CA GLY A 203 -16.04 -4.00 6.74
C GLY A 203 -17.18 -3.30 5.97
N VAL A 204 -18.36 -3.18 6.59
CA VAL A 204 -19.48 -2.36 6.12
C VAL A 204 -19.58 -1.13 7.01
N ARG A 205 -18.73 -0.15 6.76
CA ARG A 205 -19.01 1.26 7.13
C ARG A 205 -18.71 2.17 5.95
N LEU A 206 -19.51 2.00 4.90
CA LEU A 206 -19.50 2.87 3.74
C LEU A 206 -19.70 4.34 4.17
N GLY A 207 -18.65 5.16 4.05
CA GLY A 207 -18.79 6.62 3.97
C GLY A 207 -18.60 7.41 5.26
N SER A 208 -18.21 6.77 6.37
CA SER A 208 -17.76 7.47 7.57
C SER A 208 -16.51 8.34 7.24
N GLY A 209 -16.58 9.64 7.52
CA GLY A 209 -15.49 10.58 7.28
C GLY A 209 -15.26 11.05 5.83
N ARG A 210 -16.01 10.58 4.83
CA ARG A 210 -15.85 11.05 3.42
C ARG A 210 -15.98 12.57 3.32
N GLN A 211 -17.02 13.14 3.93
CA GLN A 211 -17.26 14.59 3.91
C GLN A 211 -16.12 15.35 4.60
N ALA A 212 -15.62 14.83 5.73
CA ALA A 212 -14.51 15.45 6.45
C ALA A 212 -13.21 15.42 5.62
N ARG A 213 -12.91 14.31 4.94
CA ARG A 213 -11.75 14.19 4.03
C ARG A 213 -11.88 15.14 2.84
N HIS A 214 -13.08 15.22 2.25
CA HIS A 214 -13.42 16.15 1.19
C HIS A 214 -13.15 17.59 1.59
N SER A 215 -13.74 18.04 2.70
CA SER A 215 -13.55 19.40 3.22
C SER A 215 -12.09 19.68 3.57
N ALA A 216 -11.40 18.76 4.24
CA ALA A 216 -10.00 18.93 4.61
C ALA A 216 -9.07 19.08 3.40
N MET A 217 -9.30 18.28 2.34
CA MET A 217 -8.52 18.37 1.10
C MET A 217 -8.81 19.67 0.35
N ASN A 218 -10.08 20.06 0.23
CA ASN A 218 -10.45 21.33 -0.40
C ASN A 218 -9.85 22.52 0.36
N ASP A 219 -9.90 22.49 1.69
CA ASP A 219 -9.27 23.49 2.55
C ASP A 219 -7.75 23.56 2.33
N TYR A 220 -7.10 22.40 2.17
CA TYR A 220 -5.67 22.33 1.93
C TYR A 220 -5.28 22.93 0.57
N ILE A 221 -6.03 22.62 -0.49
CA ILE A 221 -5.82 23.19 -1.84
C ILE A 221 -5.95 24.72 -1.79
N CYS A 222 -7.00 25.25 -1.15
CA CYS A 222 -7.15 26.69 -0.99
C CYS A 222 -5.98 27.31 -0.21
N LYS A 223 -5.49 26.66 0.84
CA LYS A 223 -4.31 27.12 1.59
C LYS A 223 -3.04 27.12 0.73
N LEU A 224 -2.87 26.16 -0.16
CA LEU A 224 -1.74 26.14 -1.11
C LEU A 224 -1.81 27.33 -2.06
N PHE A 225 -2.98 27.62 -2.64
CA PHE A 225 -3.16 28.81 -3.48
C PHE A 225 -2.89 30.11 -2.70
N GLN A 226 -3.40 30.22 -1.48
CA GLN A 226 -3.12 31.37 -0.61
C GLN A 226 -1.62 31.55 -0.35
N LYS A 227 -0.89 30.46 -0.08
CA LYS A 227 0.59 30.50 0.09
C LYS A 227 1.33 30.90 -1.19
N ALA A 228 0.78 30.53 -2.35
CA ALA A 228 1.30 30.92 -3.66
C ALA A 228 0.88 32.33 -4.09
N ASN A 229 0.19 33.10 -3.24
CA ASN A 229 -0.43 34.40 -3.57
C ASN A 229 -1.41 34.34 -4.76
N ILE A 230 -2.07 33.21 -4.95
CA ILE A 230 -3.10 33.01 -5.98
C ILE A 230 -4.46 33.12 -5.29
N PRO A 231 -5.26 34.16 -5.59
CA PRO A 231 -6.59 34.30 -5.01
C PRO A 231 -7.51 33.18 -5.50
N ALA A 232 -8.15 32.48 -4.56
CA ALA A 232 -8.99 31.33 -4.81
C ALA A 232 -10.27 31.41 -3.96
N VAL A 233 -11.40 30.99 -4.53
CA VAL A 233 -12.71 30.95 -3.88
C VAL A 233 -13.21 29.51 -3.78
N LYS A 234 -13.96 29.20 -2.72
CA LYS A 234 -14.62 27.91 -2.53
C LYS A 234 -16.06 27.97 -3.00
N GLU A 235 -16.53 26.86 -3.55
CA GLU A 235 -17.91 26.64 -3.98
C GLU A 235 -18.54 27.81 -4.78
N PRO A 236 -17.87 28.32 -5.84
CA PRO A 236 -18.37 29.43 -6.64
C PRO A 236 -19.68 29.06 -7.33
N ALA A 237 -20.62 30.00 -7.33
CA ALA A 237 -21.89 29.87 -8.04
C ALA A 237 -21.91 30.72 -9.31
N GLY A 238 -22.63 30.27 -10.34
CA GLY A 238 -22.87 31.05 -11.56
C GLY A 238 -21.66 31.19 -12.48
N LEU A 239 -20.75 30.20 -12.49
CA LEU A 239 -19.59 30.22 -13.40
C LEU A 239 -19.98 30.13 -14.89
N LEU A 240 -21.16 29.58 -15.18
CA LEU A 240 -21.77 29.55 -16.50
C LEU A 240 -23.21 30.08 -16.37
N SER A 241 -23.63 30.90 -17.33
CA SER A 241 -24.94 31.57 -17.30
C SER A 241 -26.14 30.61 -17.35
N GLU A 242 -25.97 29.41 -17.92
CA GLU A 242 -27.04 28.44 -18.15
C GLU A 242 -26.93 27.16 -17.31
N SER A 243 -25.96 27.06 -16.40
CA SER A 243 -25.81 25.86 -15.56
C SER A 243 -25.68 26.18 -14.07
N ASN A 244 -26.29 25.33 -13.24
CA ASN A 244 -26.14 25.38 -11.78
C ASN A 244 -24.89 24.62 -11.31
N PHE A 245 -23.83 24.60 -12.12
CA PHE A 245 -22.60 23.92 -11.78
C PHE A 245 -21.85 24.66 -10.66
N ARG A 246 -21.42 23.89 -9.66
CA ARG A 246 -20.74 24.38 -8.47
C ARG A 246 -19.54 23.47 -8.18
N PRO A 247 -18.35 23.79 -8.72
CA PRO A 247 -17.12 23.11 -8.37
C PRO A 247 -16.74 23.42 -6.92
N ASP A 248 -15.79 22.68 -6.34
CA ASP A 248 -15.34 22.90 -4.97
C ASP A 248 -14.53 24.19 -4.80
N GLY A 249 -13.84 24.60 -5.87
CA GLY A 249 -13.18 25.89 -5.90
C GLY A 249 -12.72 26.33 -7.28
N TYR A 250 -12.24 27.58 -7.31
CA TYR A 250 -11.90 28.31 -8.52
C TYR A 250 -10.86 29.40 -8.24
N THR A 251 -9.89 29.59 -9.14
CA THR A 251 -8.93 30.70 -9.06
C THR A 251 -9.52 31.97 -9.65
N LEU A 252 -9.33 33.11 -8.97
CA LEU A 252 -9.80 34.42 -9.45
C LEU A 252 -8.82 35.06 -10.44
N VAL A 253 -7.63 34.48 -10.59
CA VAL A 253 -6.62 34.87 -11.57
C VAL A 253 -6.35 33.72 -12.54
N PRO A 254 -5.93 34.01 -13.78
CA PRO A 254 -5.51 33.00 -14.73
C PRO A 254 -4.39 32.13 -14.16
N TRP A 255 -4.58 30.82 -14.25
CA TRP A 255 -3.62 29.81 -13.85
C TRP A 255 -2.68 29.44 -15.01
N SER A 256 -3.25 29.16 -16.19
CA SER A 256 -2.50 28.79 -17.38
C SER A 256 -3.23 29.25 -18.64
N GLN A 257 -2.49 29.72 -19.63
CA GLN A 257 -3.02 30.14 -20.95
C GLN A 257 -4.17 31.17 -20.89
N GLY A 258 -4.20 32.03 -19.86
CA GLY A 258 -5.30 33.00 -19.67
C GLY A 258 -6.56 32.41 -19.05
N CYS A 259 -6.60 31.10 -18.81
CA CYS A 259 -7.71 30.39 -18.20
C CYS A 259 -7.56 30.31 -16.68
N CYS A 260 -8.66 30.54 -15.96
CA CYS A 260 -8.73 30.23 -14.53
C CYS A 260 -8.77 28.71 -14.33
N LEU A 261 -8.33 28.27 -13.15
CA LEU A 261 -8.36 26.87 -12.73
C LEU A 261 -9.61 26.61 -11.89
N SER A 262 -10.35 25.58 -12.23
CA SER A 262 -11.47 25.05 -11.45
C SER A 262 -11.15 23.63 -10.99
N TRP A 263 -11.59 23.26 -9.78
CA TRP A 263 -11.40 21.91 -9.25
C TRP A 263 -12.62 21.41 -8.47
N ASP A 264 -12.81 20.09 -8.47
CA ASP A 264 -13.85 19.40 -7.72
C ASP A 264 -13.26 18.10 -7.15
N VAL A 265 -12.97 18.10 -5.86
CA VAL A 265 -12.30 17.01 -5.15
C VAL A 265 -13.26 15.82 -5.08
N THR A 266 -12.77 14.61 -5.34
CA THR A 266 -13.61 13.42 -5.22
C THR A 266 -12.89 12.29 -4.51
N PHE A 267 -13.57 11.69 -3.53
CA PHE A 267 -13.15 10.49 -2.82
C PHE A 267 -14.14 9.36 -3.13
N PRO A 268 -13.96 8.61 -4.23
CA PRO A 268 -14.83 7.47 -4.51
C PRO A 268 -14.54 6.34 -3.52
N HIS A 269 -15.60 5.71 -3.04
CA HIS A 269 -15.46 4.50 -2.24
C HIS A 269 -15.25 3.32 -3.19
N THR A 270 -14.13 2.61 -3.06
CA THR A 270 -13.74 1.50 -3.96
C THR A 270 -14.74 0.34 -3.95
N LEU A 271 -15.38 0.11 -2.81
CA LEU A 271 -16.44 -0.90 -2.65
C LEU A 271 -17.87 -0.38 -2.98
N ALA A 272 -18.03 0.85 -3.46
CA ALA A 272 -19.37 1.31 -3.85
C ALA A 272 -19.88 0.51 -5.05
N GLU A 273 -21.19 0.22 -5.08
CA GLU A 273 -21.84 -0.58 -6.13
C GLU A 273 -21.51 -0.11 -7.56
N ARG A 274 -21.43 1.21 -7.76
CA ARG A 274 -21.07 1.82 -9.05
C ARG A 274 -19.62 1.54 -9.49
N TYR A 275 -18.70 1.33 -8.54
CA TYR A 275 -17.26 1.21 -8.81
C TYR A 275 -16.70 -0.20 -8.55
N ILE A 276 -17.43 -1.07 -7.86
CA ILE A 276 -16.93 -2.37 -7.40
C ILE A 276 -16.42 -3.25 -8.55
N ASN A 277 -17.16 -3.29 -9.67
CA ASN A 277 -16.78 -4.11 -10.83
C ASN A 277 -15.52 -3.58 -11.51
N TYR A 278 -15.37 -2.26 -11.62
CA TYR A 278 -14.16 -1.65 -12.15
C TYR A 278 -12.97 -1.90 -11.23
N THR A 279 -13.15 -1.67 -9.92
CA THR A 279 -12.08 -1.83 -8.91
C THR A 279 -11.62 -3.28 -8.81
N ALA A 280 -12.54 -4.24 -8.93
CA ALA A 280 -12.20 -5.66 -8.91
C ALA A 280 -11.31 -6.09 -10.09
N MET A 281 -11.40 -5.38 -11.23
CA MET A 281 -10.59 -5.66 -12.42
C MET A 281 -9.26 -4.91 -12.41
N GLU A 282 -9.27 -3.64 -12.00
CA GLU A 282 -8.12 -2.76 -12.13
C GLU A 282 -7.95 -1.86 -10.90
N GLN A 283 -6.73 -1.84 -10.36
CA GLN A 283 -6.34 -0.99 -9.25
C GLN A 283 -6.50 0.50 -9.60
N GLY A 284 -7.02 1.31 -8.68
CA GLY A 284 -7.20 2.75 -8.89
C GLY A 284 -8.34 3.15 -9.83
N SER A 285 -9.00 2.21 -10.52
CA SER A 285 -10.06 2.49 -11.49
C SER A 285 -11.26 3.25 -10.91
N ALA A 286 -11.58 3.08 -9.62
CA ALA A 286 -12.61 3.88 -8.96
C ALA A 286 -12.32 5.38 -9.01
N ALA A 287 -11.06 5.77 -8.81
CA ALA A 287 -10.60 7.16 -8.88
C ALA A 287 -10.71 7.68 -10.32
N VAL A 288 -10.18 6.92 -11.28
CA VAL A 288 -10.24 7.26 -12.72
C VAL A 288 -11.68 7.44 -13.19
N LYS A 289 -12.58 6.50 -12.87
CA LYS A 289 -13.99 6.60 -13.26
C LYS A 289 -14.69 7.77 -12.60
N ALA A 290 -14.39 8.06 -11.34
CA ALA A 290 -14.94 9.23 -10.68
C ALA A 290 -14.48 10.54 -11.35
N ALA A 291 -13.21 10.62 -11.76
CA ALA A 291 -12.66 11.74 -12.50
C ALA A 291 -13.30 11.88 -13.89
N ASP A 292 -13.43 10.78 -14.67
CA ASP A 292 -14.12 10.76 -15.96
C ASP A 292 -15.55 11.32 -15.86
N PHE A 293 -16.29 10.94 -14.80
CA PHE A 293 -17.63 11.46 -14.55
C PHE A 293 -17.64 12.97 -14.24
N LYS A 294 -16.64 13.47 -13.51
CA LYS A 294 -16.51 14.91 -13.22
C LYS A 294 -16.10 15.69 -14.47
N ASN A 295 -15.17 15.18 -15.28
CA ASN A 295 -14.79 15.77 -16.55
C ASN A 295 -15.96 15.85 -17.52
N THR A 296 -16.78 14.79 -17.58
CA THR A 296 -18.01 14.80 -18.38
C THR A 296 -19.01 15.82 -17.85
N LYS A 297 -19.15 15.93 -16.51
CA LYS A 297 -20.07 16.89 -15.87
C LYS A 297 -19.68 18.34 -16.16
N TYR A 298 -18.39 18.67 -16.17
CA TYR A 298 -17.87 20.03 -16.33
C TYR A 298 -17.22 20.28 -17.69
N LYS A 299 -17.59 19.48 -18.71
CA LYS A 299 -17.02 19.59 -20.06
C LYS A 299 -17.13 21.01 -20.62
N ASP A 300 -18.29 21.65 -20.45
CA ASP A 300 -18.56 23.01 -20.95
C ASP A 300 -17.77 24.10 -20.19
N LEU A 301 -17.35 23.81 -18.95
CA LEU A 301 -16.42 24.66 -18.21
C LEU A 301 -14.99 24.51 -18.74
N ASN A 302 -14.62 23.34 -19.25
CA ASN A 302 -13.27 23.04 -19.72
C ASN A 302 -12.89 23.82 -20.99
N ASP A 303 -13.88 24.31 -21.75
CA ASP A 303 -13.68 25.11 -22.96
C ASP A 303 -13.25 26.56 -22.66
N ASN A 304 -13.53 27.08 -21.46
CA ASN A 304 -13.18 28.45 -21.01
C ASN A 304 -12.30 28.49 -19.75
N THR A 305 -12.07 27.34 -19.09
CA THR A 305 -11.29 27.20 -17.86
C THR A 305 -10.48 25.92 -17.93
N SER A 306 -9.28 25.88 -17.36
CA SER A 306 -8.57 24.61 -17.20
C SER A 306 -9.22 23.86 -16.03
N PHE A 307 -10.03 22.83 -16.29
CA PHE A 307 -10.67 22.03 -15.24
C PHE A 307 -9.73 20.90 -14.80
N CYS A 308 -9.39 20.85 -13.52
CA CYS A 308 -8.59 19.78 -12.93
C CYS A 308 -9.48 18.82 -12.13
N SER A 309 -9.73 17.63 -12.68
CA SER A 309 -10.45 16.53 -12.02
C SER A 309 -9.58 15.66 -11.12
N ASP A 310 -8.27 15.64 -11.36
CA ASP A 310 -7.36 14.63 -10.82
C ASP A 310 -6.30 15.24 -9.92
N LEU A 311 -6.55 15.21 -8.61
CA LEU A 311 -5.50 15.42 -7.60
C LEU A 311 -4.61 14.18 -7.41
N CYS A 312 -4.82 13.11 -8.18
CA CYS A 312 -4.02 11.89 -8.11
C CYS A 312 -2.96 11.75 -9.23
N GLY A 313 -2.89 12.64 -10.21
CA GLY A 313 -2.01 12.48 -11.38
C GLY A 313 -1.13 13.69 -11.66
N ASP A 314 -1.73 14.81 -12.07
CA ASP A 314 -0.98 15.87 -12.74
C ASP A 314 -1.41 17.26 -12.29
N ILE A 315 -0.73 17.77 -11.26
CA ILE A 315 -0.87 19.18 -10.79
C ILE A 315 0.21 20.08 -11.42
N TRP A 316 1.17 19.49 -12.15
CA TRP A 316 2.33 20.22 -12.65
C TRP A 316 2.30 20.28 -14.17
N PRO A 317 2.32 21.46 -14.79
CA PRO A 317 2.66 21.55 -16.21
C PRO A 317 4.08 21.00 -16.38
N SER A 318 4.23 20.07 -17.32
CA SER A 318 5.53 19.68 -17.86
C SER A 318 6.22 20.94 -18.37
N GLY A 319 7.24 21.38 -17.63
CA GLY A 319 8.18 22.41 -18.07
C GLY A 319 9.10 21.89 -19.16
#